data_AF-A0A5J5F8P2-F1
#
_entry.id   AF-A0A5J5F8P2-F1
#
_cell.length_a   1.000
_cell.length_b   1.000
_cell.length_c   1.000
_cell.angle_alpha   90.00
_cell.angle_beta   90.00
_cell.angle_gamma   90.00
#
_symmetry.space_group_name_H-M   'P 1'
#
loop_
_entity.id
_entity.type
_entity.pdbx_description
1 polymer ?
#
loop_
_entity_poly.entity_id
_entity_poly.type
_entity_poly.pdbx_seq_one_letter_code
_entity_poly.pdbx_strand_id
1 'polypeptide(L)'
;MYFNPGQLLVILASASLALSINFEWDCTNSLATCNNACYAVNCKGKPGMLNYDSNAGNRGPRRTASGCNRTPCTNTNYRGSGNSCDEYPFASTTQGGTGAILRCVDSTENSSEGGQLGAFYRGLNNGQQFGVVVRNYGGAAFCANAGNCQNDGWEFKLQSGSFVNARDENNGFVPADSSKPGGSPFRKFMGEDGVERLWITKDPSGTIVGDHVWNGEGKKVMIVSEVFD
;
A
#
# COMPACT_ATOMS: atom_id res chain seq x y z
N MET A 1 -62.56 -16.28 19.63
CA MET A 1 -61.64 -16.62 18.52
C MET A 1 -60.52 -15.59 18.53
N TYR A 2 -59.29 -16.09 18.55
CA TYR A 2 -58.07 -15.36 18.90
C TYR A 2 -57.67 -14.31 17.85
N PHE A 3 -57.34 -13.10 18.30
CA PHE A 3 -56.50 -12.16 17.55
C PHE A 3 -55.05 -12.36 18.00
N ASN A 4 -54.16 -12.66 17.07
CA ASN A 4 -52.72 -12.83 17.31
C ASN A 4 -51.98 -11.63 16.70
N PRO A 5 -51.39 -10.73 17.50
CA PRO A 5 -50.61 -9.63 16.97
C PRO A 5 -49.21 -10.14 16.62
N GLY A 6 -48.97 -10.36 15.33
CA GLY A 6 -47.63 -10.62 14.81
C GLY A 6 -46.72 -9.41 15.05
N GLN A 7 -45.86 -9.50 16.06
CA GLN A 7 -44.75 -8.58 16.24
C GLN A 7 -43.75 -8.78 15.10
N LEU A 8 -43.70 -7.78 14.22
CA LEU A 8 -42.65 -7.64 13.21
C LEU A 8 -41.36 -7.22 13.93
N LEU A 9 -40.47 -8.18 14.19
CA LEU A 9 -39.14 -7.89 14.74
C LEU A 9 -38.28 -7.30 13.62
N VAL A 10 -38.19 -5.97 13.54
CA VAL A 10 -37.23 -5.28 12.68
C VAL A 10 -35.86 -5.42 13.32
N ILE A 11 -35.06 -6.39 12.85
CA ILE A 11 -33.64 -6.47 13.19
C ILE A 11 -32.95 -5.32 12.46
N LEU A 12 -32.81 -4.18 13.15
CA LEU A 12 -31.87 -3.14 12.74
C LEU A 12 -30.47 -3.72 12.93
N ALA A 13 -29.92 -4.31 11.87
CA ALA A 13 -28.51 -4.62 11.80
C ALA A 13 -27.76 -3.29 11.94
N SER A 14 -27.24 -3.03 13.14
CA SER A 14 -26.34 -1.91 13.38
C SER A 14 -25.07 -2.22 12.59
N ALA A 15 -24.94 -1.65 11.40
CA ALA A 15 -23.67 -1.62 10.70
C ALA A 15 -22.70 -0.87 11.60
N SER A 16 -21.88 -1.61 12.33
CA SER A 16 -20.77 -1.04 13.07
C SER A 16 -19.87 -0.43 12.01
N LEU A 17 -19.81 0.90 11.94
CA LEU A 17 -18.78 1.60 11.19
C LEU A 17 -17.46 1.19 11.85
N ALA A 18 -16.85 0.12 11.33
CA ALA A 18 -15.51 -0.25 11.74
C ALA A 18 -14.62 0.93 11.33
N LEU A 19 -14.10 1.66 12.31
CA LEU A 19 -13.09 2.69 12.07
C LEU A 19 -11.96 2.00 11.31
N SER A 20 -11.75 2.40 10.05
CA SER A 20 -10.62 1.93 9.27
C SER A 20 -9.37 2.51 9.93
N ILE A 21 -8.49 1.64 10.42
CA ILE A 21 -7.19 2.08 10.91
C ILE A 21 -6.24 2.10 9.73
N ASN A 22 -5.68 3.26 9.44
CA ASN A 22 -4.76 3.42 8.31
C ASN A 22 -3.31 3.34 8.81
N PHE A 23 -2.45 2.69 8.03
CA PHE A 23 -1.01 2.69 8.26
C PHE A 23 -0.42 3.97 7.68
N GLU A 24 0.12 4.85 8.53
CA GLU A 24 0.96 5.95 8.06
C GLU A 24 2.41 5.49 8.01
N TRP A 25 2.97 5.56 6.82
CA TRP A 25 4.35 5.25 6.54
C TRP A 25 5.16 6.54 6.42
N ASP A 26 6.09 6.75 7.34
CA ASP A 26 7.08 7.82 7.25
C ASP A 26 8.21 7.41 6.30
N CYS A 27 8.25 8.03 5.12
CA CYS A 27 9.21 7.72 4.07
C CYS A 27 10.60 8.29 4.32
N THR A 28 10.83 9.06 5.39
CA THR A 28 12.12 9.73 5.66
C THR A 28 13.32 8.77 5.59
N ASN A 29 13.16 7.57 6.14
CA ASN A 29 14.20 6.53 6.16
C ASN A 29 13.76 5.28 5.38
N SER A 30 12.85 5.42 4.42
CA SER A 30 12.27 4.31 3.65
C SER A 30 11.64 4.84 2.36
N LEU A 31 12.40 5.66 1.64
CA LEU A 31 11.94 6.40 0.48
C LEU A 31 11.78 5.49 -0.74
N ALA A 32 12.74 4.60 -0.97
CA ALA A 32 12.74 3.67 -2.09
C ALA A 32 11.63 2.61 -1.98
N THR A 33 11.31 2.19 -0.75
CA THR A 33 10.21 1.27 -0.45
C THR A 33 8.85 1.97 -0.60
N CYS A 34 8.71 3.21 -0.12
CA CYS A 34 7.53 4.04 -0.41
C CYS A 34 7.33 4.22 -1.92
N ASN A 35 8.41 4.51 -2.65
CA ASN A 35 8.39 4.65 -4.09
C ASN A 35 7.89 3.38 -4.80
N ASN A 36 8.37 2.20 -4.37
CA ASN A 36 7.91 0.92 -4.89
C ASN A 36 6.40 0.70 -4.63
N ALA A 37 5.92 0.97 -3.42
CA ALA A 37 4.50 0.85 -3.08
C ALA A 37 3.62 1.79 -3.93
N CYS A 38 4.04 3.05 -4.11
CA CYS A 38 3.36 3.99 -4.99
C CYS A 38 3.32 3.51 -6.43
N TYR A 39 4.43 2.97 -6.97
CA TYR A 39 4.45 2.36 -8.30
C TYR A 39 3.50 1.17 -8.41
N ALA A 40 3.54 0.28 -7.42
CA ALA A 40 2.74 -0.94 -7.39
C ALA A 40 1.25 -0.63 -7.41
N VAL A 41 0.79 0.27 -6.54
CA VAL A 41 -0.63 0.64 -6.46
C VAL A 41 -1.04 1.46 -7.68
N ASN A 42 -0.24 2.46 -8.05
CA ASN A 42 -0.62 3.39 -9.09
C ASN A 42 -0.59 2.75 -10.48
N CYS A 43 0.53 2.12 -10.82
CA CYS A 43 0.89 1.71 -12.17
C CYS A 43 0.66 0.24 -12.44
N LYS A 44 0.57 -0.59 -11.39
CA LYS A 44 0.32 -2.04 -11.51
C LYS A 44 -1.00 -2.50 -10.93
N GLY A 45 -1.85 -1.56 -10.50
CA GLY A 45 -3.17 -1.85 -9.97
C GLY A 45 -3.12 -2.76 -8.75
N LYS A 46 -2.04 -2.73 -7.97
CA LYS A 46 -1.98 -3.47 -6.71
C LYS A 46 -2.96 -2.86 -5.71
N PRO A 47 -3.53 -3.69 -4.81
CA PRO A 47 -4.50 -3.21 -3.85
C PRO A 47 -3.85 -2.19 -2.89
N GLY A 48 -4.55 -1.08 -2.67
CA GLY A 48 -4.19 -0.11 -1.64
C GLY A 48 -4.84 -0.37 -0.28
N MET A 49 -5.86 -1.24 -0.22
CA MET A 49 -6.43 -1.77 1.02
C MET A 49 -5.89 -3.18 1.24
N LEU A 50 -5.30 -3.41 2.41
CA LEU A 50 -4.63 -4.65 2.74
C LEU A 50 -5.28 -5.30 3.96
N ASN A 51 -5.23 -6.63 4.05
CA ASN A 51 -5.71 -7.36 5.23
C ASN A 51 -4.51 -7.94 5.98
N TYR A 52 -4.37 -7.60 7.25
CA TYR A 52 -3.29 -8.11 8.08
C TYR A 52 -3.42 -9.63 8.28
N ASP A 53 -2.35 -10.36 8.04
CA ASP A 53 -2.24 -11.77 8.39
C ASP A 53 -1.25 -11.94 9.56
N SER A 54 -1.83 -12.22 10.72
CA SER A 54 -1.07 -12.42 11.96
C SER A 54 -0.25 -13.72 11.98
N ASN A 55 -0.56 -14.68 11.09
CA ASN A 55 0.19 -15.93 11.01
C ASN A 55 1.56 -15.70 10.36
N ALA A 56 2.58 -15.56 11.21
CA ALA A 56 3.98 -15.38 10.77
C ALA A 56 4.47 -16.52 9.85
N GLY A 57 3.92 -17.72 9.98
CA GLY A 57 4.24 -18.88 9.13
C GLY A 57 3.88 -18.66 7.66
N ASN A 58 2.94 -17.77 7.35
CA ASN A 58 2.55 -17.45 5.97
C ASN A 58 3.51 -16.48 5.28
N ARG A 59 4.33 -15.74 6.04
CA ARG A 59 5.22 -14.71 5.49
C ARG A 59 6.31 -15.32 4.61
N GLY A 60 7.01 -16.36 5.11
CA GLY A 60 8.07 -17.05 4.37
C GLY A 60 7.60 -17.59 3.00
N PRO A 61 6.50 -18.37 2.94
CA PRO A 61 5.89 -18.81 1.69
C PRO A 61 5.53 -17.66 0.74
N ARG A 62 4.99 -16.54 1.25
CA ARG A 62 4.70 -15.36 0.42
C ARG A 62 5.98 -14.74 -0.15
N ARG A 63 7.05 -14.59 0.63
CA ARG A 63 8.35 -14.11 0.13
C ARG A 63 8.95 -15.03 -0.95
N THR A 64 8.71 -16.33 -0.85
CA THR A 64 9.09 -17.30 -1.89
C THR A 64 8.24 -17.14 -3.14
N ALA A 65 6.93 -16.95 -2.98
CA ALA A 65 5.97 -16.81 -4.07
C ALA A 65 6.11 -15.47 -4.82
N SER A 66 6.44 -14.38 -4.12
CA SER A 66 6.78 -13.09 -4.72
C SER A 66 8.10 -13.15 -5.49
N GLY A 67 9.02 -14.00 -5.04
CA GLY A 67 10.36 -14.17 -5.59
C GLY A 67 11.45 -13.53 -4.74
N CYS A 68 11.10 -12.82 -3.67
CA CYS A 68 12.05 -12.13 -2.80
C CYS A 68 13.09 -13.07 -2.16
N ASN A 69 12.67 -14.28 -1.73
CA ASN A 69 13.59 -15.31 -1.21
C ASN A 69 14.52 -15.91 -2.27
N ARG A 70 14.34 -15.61 -3.56
CA ARG A 70 15.27 -16.02 -4.63
C ARG A 70 16.45 -15.06 -4.79
N THR A 71 16.64 -14.13 -3.84
CA THR A 71 17.80 -13.22 -3.76
C THR A 71 18.01 -12.33 -5.00
N PRO A 72 16.97 -11.67 -5.55
CA PRO A 72 17.12 -10.84 -6.75
C PRO A 72 18.15 -9.72 -6.55
N CYS A 73 18.26 -9.18 -5.34
CA CYS A 73 19.17 -8.08 -5.00
C CYS A 73 20.63 -8.49 -4.82
N THR A 74 20.96 -9.74 -5.11
CA THR A 74 22.34 -10.23 -5.18
C THR A 74 22.63 -10.82 -6.55
N ASN A 75 21.70 -11.62 -7.07
CA ASN A 75 21.94 -12.49 -8.23
C ASN A 75 21.35 -11.98 -9.55
N THR A 76 20.88 -10.73 -9.60
CA THR A 76 20.35 -10.10 -10.82
C THR A 76 20.94 -8.71 -11.02
N ASN A 77 20.59 -8.07 -12.13
CA ASN A 77 20.93 -6.68 -12.41
C ASN A 77 20.16 -5.69 -11.51
N TYR A 78 19.03 -6.08 -10.90
CA TYR A 78 18.24 -5.20 -10.03
C TYR A 78 18.98 -4.77 -8.76
N ARG A 79 20.07 -5.47 -8.38
CA ARG A 79 20.94 -5.08 -7.26
C ARG A 79 21.54 -3.67 -7.37
N GLY A 80 21.48 -3.05 -8.54
CA GLY A 80 21.97 -1.68 -8.75
C GLY A 80 21.21 -0.62 -7.96
N SER A 81 19.96 -0.88 -7.54
CA SER A 81 19.18 0.04 -6.69
C SER A 81 19.23 -0.27 -5.20
N GLY A 82 19.86 -1.39 -4.80
CA GLY A 82 19.92 -1.80 -3.41
C GLY A 82 20.27 -3.27 -3.19
N ASN A 83 20.48 -3.65 -1.93
CA ASN A 83 20.93 -4.98 -1.53
C ASN A 83 19.85 -5.80 -0.81
N SER A 84 18.70 -5.19 -0.50
CA SER A 84 17.58 -5.83 0.16
C SER A 84 16.36 -5.82 -0.75
N CYS A 85 15.59 -6.90 -0.74
CA CYS A 85 14.38 -6.99 -1.54
C CYS A 85 13.17 -6.46 -0.73
N ASP A 86 12.53 -5.44 -1.28
CA ASP A 86 11.23 -4.91 -0.87
C ASP A 86 10.12 -5.53 -1.74
N GLU A 87 8.92 -5.70 -1.17
CA GLU A 87 7.77 -6.30 -1.84
C GLU A 87 6.45 -5.62 -1.48
N TYR A 88 5.70 -5.20 -2.50
CA TYR A 88 4.33 -4.72 -2.35
C TYR A 88 3.35 -5.51 -3.23
N PRO A 89 2.24 -6.06 -2.69
CA PRO A 89 1.81 -5.99 -1.29
C PRO A 89 2.70 -6.78 -0.32
N PHE A 90 2.73 -6.34 0.95
CA PHE A 90 3.60 -6.90 1.98
C PHE A 90 3.33 -8.39 2.25
N ALA A 91 4.38 -9.18 2.51
CA ALA A 91 4.25 -10.60 2.89
C ALA A 91 3.45 -10.83 4.19
N SER A 92 3.32 -9.82 5.05
CA SER A 92 2.46 -9.81 6.25
C SER A 92 0.97 -9.60 5.97
N THR A 93 0.55 -9.54 4.69
CA THR A 93 -0.84 -9.34 4.29
C THR A 93 -1.34 -10.49 3.43
N THR A 94 -2.66 -10.70 3.37
CA THR A 94 -3.24 -11.78 2.54
C THR A 94 -3.03 -11.56 1.05
N GLN A 95 -2.84 -10.31 0.63
CA GLN A 95 -2.56 -9.91 -0.75
C GLN A 95 -1.09 -10.08 -1.17
N GLY A 96 -0.18 -10.30 -0.21
CA GLY A 96 1.25 -10.49 -0.50
C GLY A 96 1.55 -11.83 -1.18
N GLY A 97 2.74 -11.92 -1.77
CA GLY A 97 3.21 -13.13 -2.44
C GLY A 97 3.13 -13.03 -3.97
N THR A 98 2.50 -14.01 -4.63
CA THR A 98 2.51 -14.14 -6.09
C THR A 98 2.12 -12.84 -6.79
N GLY A 99 2.98 -12.39 -7.69
CA GLY A 99 2.74 -11.19 -8.50
C GLY A 99 2.96 -9.88 -7.76
N ALA A 100 3.47 -9.86 -6.52
CA ALA A 100 3.94 -8.64 -5.88
C ALA A 100 4.97 -7.91 -6.76
N ILE A 101 4.98 -6.59 -6.65
CA ILE A 101 5.99 -5.74 -7.27
C ILE A 101 7.16 -5.64 -6.31
N LEU A 102 8.32 -5.96 -6.82
CA LEU A 102 9.58 -5.99 -6.10
C LEU A 102 10.44 -4.81 -6.50
N ARG A 103 11.23 -4.31 -5.56
CA ARG A 103 12.32 -3.39 -5.80
C ARG A 103 13.50 -3.78 -4.92
N CYS A 104 14.71 -3.66 -5.44
CA CYS A 104 15.88 -3.72 -4.57
C CYS A 104 16.12 -2.35 -3.95
N VAL A 105 16.23 -2.30 -2.63
CA VAL A 105 16.36 -1.07 -1.83
C VAL A 105 17.53 -1.22 -0.87
N ASP A 106 17.95 -0.12 -0.26
CA ASP A 106 18.92 -0.22 0.83
C ASP A 106 18.33 -1.03 2.00
N SER A 107 19.11 -1.95 2.54
CA SER A 107 18.76 -2.73 3.73
C SER A 107 18.31 -1.89 4.92
N THR A 108 18.85 -0.68 5.12
CA THR A 108 18.43 0.22 6.21
C THR A 108 17.03 0.76 5.96
N GLU A 109 16.69 1.04 4.70
CA GLU A 109 15.35 1.48 4.31
C GLU A 109 14.31 0.38 4.52
N ASN A 110 14.62 -0.84 4.06
CA ASN A 110 13.76 -2.01 4.26
C ASN A 110 13.57 -2.34 5.75
N SER A 111 14.61 -2.11 6.56
CA SER A 111 14.55 -2.30 8.01
C SER A 111 13.67 -1.25 8.70
N SER A 112 13.73 0.00 8.24
CA SER A 112 12.89 1.09 8.73
C SER A 112 11.40 0.82 8.45
N GLU A 113 11.07 0.43 7.21
CA GLU A 113 9.72 -0.01 6.84
C GLU A 113 9.25 -1.16 7.75
N GLY A 114 10.06 -2.22 7.86
CA GLY A 114 9.72 -3.39 8.67
C GLY A 114 9.49 -3.04 10.14
N GLY A 115 10.23 -2.08 10.68
CA GLY A 115 10.04 -1.55 12.03
C GLY A 115 8.70 -0.84 12.19
N GLN A 116 8.35 0.05 11.26
CA GLN A 116 7.08 0.79 11.24
C GLN A 116 5.88 -0.16 11.11
N LEU A 117 5.91 -1.10 10.15
CA LEU A 117 4.89 -2.12 10.00
C LEU A 117 4.76 -3.01 11.24
N GLY A 118 5.90 -3.44 11.79
CA GLY A 118 5.93 -4.28 12.99
C GLY A 118 5.31 -3.60 14.21
N ALA A 119 5.47 -2.29 14.35
CA ALA A 119 4.85 -1.51 15.41
C ALA A 119 3.35 -1.28 15.15
N PHE A 120 2.96 -0.97 13.91
CA PHE A 120 1.56 -0.86 13.49
C PHE A 120 0.77 -2.14 13.79
N TYR A 121 1.31 -3.31 13.42
CA TYR A 121 0.65 -4.60 13.58
C TYR A 121 0.37 -5.01 15.03
N ARG A 122 1.05 -4.42 16.03
CA ARG A 122 0.77 -4.73 17.45
C ARG A 122 -0.64 -4.31 17.86
N GLY A 123 -1.25 -3.36 17.15
CA GLY A 123 -2.60 -2.89 17.40
C GLY A 123 -3.68 -3.54 16.55
N LEU A 124 -3.34 -4.54 15.71
CA LEU A 124 -4.28 -5.13 14.75
C LEU A 124 -4.67 -6.56 15.10
N ASN A 125 -5.93 -6.88 14.83
CA ASN A 125 -6.43 -8.25 14.82
C ASN A 125 -6.13 -8.93 13.48
N ASN A 126 -6.08 -10.27 13.50
CA ASN A 126 -6.00 -11.05 12.27
C ASN A 126 -7.17 -10.73 11.33
N GLY A 127 -6.89 -10.54 10.04
CA GLY A 127 -7.88 -10.21 9.02
C GLY A 127 -8.34 -8.75 9.04
N GLN A 128 -7.85 -7.92 9.96
CA GLN A 128 -8.20 -6.50 9.99
C GLN A 128 -7.70 -5.80 8.74
N GLN A 129 -8.59 -5.06 8.10
CA GLN A 129 -8.29 -4.28 6.91
C GLN A 129 -7.68 -2.93 7.29
N PHE A 130 -6.71 -2.47 6.51
CA PHE A 130 -6.09 -1.16 6.65
C PHE A 130 -5.76 -0.55 5.28
N GLY A 131 -5.89 0.77 5.17
CA GLY A 131 -5.35 1.55 4.06
C GLY A 131 -3.89 1.94 4.31
N VAL A 132 -3.21 2.36 3.26
CA VAL A 132 -1.83 2.83 3.33
C VAL A 132 -1.80 4.32 3.00
N VAL A 133 -1.16 5.07 3.89
CA VAL A 133 -0.96 6.50 3.81
C VAL A 133 0.54 6.74 3.95
N VAL A 134 1.10 7.67 3.17
CA VAL A 134 2.54 7.99 3.24
C VAL A 134 2.74 9.47 3.59
N ARG A 135 3.78 9.78 4.37
CA ARG A 135 4.26 11.14 4.61
C ARG A 135 5.75 11.24 4.33
N ASN A 136 6.27 12.46 4.20
CA ASN A 136 7.69 12.71 3.90
C ASN A 136 8.19 11.98 2.63
N TYR A 137 7.31 11.82 1.64
CA TYR A 137 7.58 11.10 0.39
C TYR A 137 8.29 11.96 -0.67
N GLY A 138 8.80 13.14 -0.29
CA GLY A 138 9.57 13.99 -1.20
C GLY A 138 10.79 13.24 -1.73
N GLY A 139 10.86 13.05 -3.05
CA GLY A 139 11.90 12.25 -3.71
C GLY A 139 11.46 10.82 -4.10
N ALA A 140 10.33 10.33 -3.60
CA ALA A 140 9.69 9.13 -4.13
C ALA A 140 8.89 9.51 -5.39
N ALA A 141 9.54 9.40 -6.56
CA ALA A 141 9.01 9.86 -7.84
C ALA A 141 7.60 9.33 -8.15
N PHE A 142 7.30 8.07 -7.84
CA PHE A 142 5.99 7.48 -8.10
C PHE A 142 4.92 7.88 -7.09
N CYS A 143 5.30 8.46 -5.94
CA CYS A 143 4.36 9.08 -5.00
C CYS A 143 4.13 10.55 -5.39
N ALA A 144 5.21 11.30 -5.61
CA ALA A 144 5.15 12.73 -5.91
C ALA A 144 4.58 13.03 -7.30
N ASN A 145 4.92 12.20 -8.30
CA ASN A 145 4.54 12.37 -9.71
C ASN A 145 3.82 11.13 -10.24
N ALA A 146 2.79 10.67 -9.53
CA ALA A 146 2.02 9.47 -9.89
C ALA A 146 1.25 9.58 -11.23
N GLY A 147 1.34 10.69 -11.97
CA GLY A 147 0.92 10.73 -13.37
C GLY A 147 1.82 9.92 -14.32
N ASN A 148 3.09 9.68 -13.94
CA ASN A 148 4.06 8.95 -14.75
C ASN A 148 4.23 7.50 -14.27
N CYS A 149 3.88 6.54 -15.14
CA CYS A 149 4.02 5.11 -14.87
C CYS A 149 5.18 4.43 -15.61
N GLN A 150 6.07 5.23 -16.19
CA GLN A 150 7.33 4.75 -16.72
C GLN A 150 8.21 4.22 -15.59
N ASN A 151 8.35 2.89 -15.54
CA ASN A 151 9.27 2.18 -14.66
C ASN A 151 10.68 2.78 -14.77
N ASP A 152 11.32 3.05 -13.63
CA ASP A 152 12.65 3.70 -13.58
C ASP A 152 13.81 2.72 -13.84
N GLY A 153 13.47 1.45 -14.10
CA GLY A 153 14.39 0.34 -14.33
C GLY A 153 14.53 -0.60 -13.14
N TRP A 154 13.94 -0.27 -11.99
CA TRP A 154 14.19 -0.98 -10.74
C TRP A 154 12.96 -1.68 -10.14
N GLU A 155 11.75 -1.46 -10.65
CA GLU A 155 10.60 -2.29 -10.29
C GLU A 155 10.49 -3.53 -11.17
N PHE A 156 10.36 -4.70 -10.54
CA PHE A 156 10.30 -5.99 -11.22
C PHE A 156 9.30 -6.93 -10.55
N LYS A 157 9.03 -8.05 -11.21
CA LYS A 157 8.16 -9.11 -10.68
C LYS A 157 8.67 -10.48 -11.09
N LEU A 158 8.33 -11.50 -10.31
CA LEU A 158 8.52 -12.88 -10.73
C LEU A 158 7.40 -13.30 -11.68
N GLN A 159 7.75 -13.73 -12.90
CA GLN A 159 6.81 -14.20 -13.91
C GLN A 159 7.36 -15.47 -14.56
N SER A 160 6.58 -16.56 -14.53
CA SER A 160 6.95 -17.85 -15.11
C SER A 160 8.33 -18.36 -14.70
N GLY A 161 8.71 -18.12 -13.44
CA GLY A 161 10.00 -18.56 -12.88
C GLY A 161 11.17 -17.60 -13.08
N SER A 162 11.01 -16.54 -13.89
CA SER A 162 12.06 -15.56 -14.19
C SER A 162 11.68 -14.17 -13.67
N PHE A 163 12.68 -13.35 -13.31
CA PHE A 163 12.44 -11.95 -12.99
C PHE A 163 12.32 -11.13 -14.27
N VAL A 164 11.25 -10.36 -14.37
CA VAL A 164 10.98 -9.47 -15.50
C VAL A 164 10.72 -8.07 -14.99
N ASN A 165 11.12 -7.06 -15.76
CA ASN A 165 10.80 -5.67 -15.44
C ASN A 165 9.27 -5.53 -15.34
N ALA A 166 8.79 -4.86 -14.31
CA ALA A 166 7.38 -4.53 -14.18
C ALA A 166 7.07 -3.32 -15.06
N ARG A 167 7.32 -3.39 -16.38
CA ARG A 167 7.01 -2.28 -17.31
C ARG A 167 5.51 -2.10 -17.45
N ASP A 168 5.08 -0.93 -17.91
CA ASP A 168 3.69 -0.76 -18.32
C ASP A 168 3.39 -1.68 -19.50
N GLU A 169 2.39 -2.53 -19.32
CA GLU A 169 1.92 -3.49 -20.32
C GLU A 169 1.21 -2.77 -21.49
N ASN A 170 0.96 -1.45 -21.35
CA ASN A 170 0.29 -0.58 -22.31
C ASN A 170 1.21 0.10 -23.34
N ASN A 171 2.45 -0.35 -23.55
CA ASN A 171 3.23 0.12 -24.71
C ASN A 171 2.78 -0.48 -26.06
N GLY A 172 1.67 -1.23 -26.08
CA GLY A 172 0.96 -1.63 -27.29
C GLY A 172 -0.33 -0.84 -27.46
N PHE A 173 -0.31 0.16 -28.35
CA PHE A 173 -1.47 0.89 -28.87
C PHE A 173 -2.36 1.59 -27.81
N VAL A 174 -1.91 2.75 -27.34
CA VAL A 174 -2.79 3.72 -26.69
C VAL A 174 -3.31 4.66 -27.79
N PRO A 175 -4.63 4.76 -28.05
CA PRO A 175 -5.17 5.80 -28.91
C PRO A 175 -4.73 7.18 -28.42
N ALA A 176 -4.44 8.10 -29.33
CA ALA A 176 -3.88 9.43 -29.07
C ALA A 176 -4.75 10.39 -28.22
N ASP A 177 -5.76 9.88 -27.51
CA ASP A 177 -6.75 10.61 -26.70
C ASP A 177 -6.78 10.17 -25.22
N SER A 178 -5.69 9.61 -24.69
CA SER A 178 -5.55 9.50 -23.23
C SER A 178 -4.47 10.44 -22.74
N SER A 179 -4.71 11.75 -22.90
CA SER A 179 -4.21 12.71 -21.93
C SER A 179 -4.82 12.33 -20.57
N LYS A 180 -4.20 11.38 -19.86
CA LYS A 180 -4.43 11.26 -18.42
C LYS A 180 -4.15 12.67 -17.86
N PRO A 181 -5.11 13.32 -17.19
CA PRO A 181 -4.86 14.63 -16.60
C PRO A 181 -3.58 14.53 -15.78
N GLY A 182 -2.63 15.41 -16.04
CA GLY A 182 -1.38 15.47 -15.29
C GLY A 182 -1.71 15.77 -13.84
N GLY A 183 -1.73 14.73 -13.01
CA GLY A 183 -2.05 14.81 -11.59
C GLY A 183 -1.81 13.45 -10.94
N SER A 184 -1.37 13.45 -9.68
CA SER A 184 -1.31 12.22 -8.89
C SER A 184 -2.73 11.68 -8.72
N PRO A 185 -3.05 10.41 -9.07
CA PRO A 185 -4.34 9.84 -8.73
C PRO A 185 -4.48 9.55 -7.23
N PHE A 186 -3.43 9.80 -6.45
CA PHE A 186 -3.49 9.73 -5.00
C PHE A 186 -4.00 11.04 -4.43
N ARG A 187 -4.82 10.93 -3.41
CA ARG A 187 -5.45 12.08 -2.73
C ARG A 187 -4.62 12.45 -1.52
N LYS A 188 -4.59 13.75 -1.21
CA LYS A 188 -3.84 14.29 -0.07
C LYS A 188 -4.81 14.59 1.07
N PHE A 189 -4.37 14.37 2.29
CA PHE A 189 -5.17 14.61 3.49
C PHE A 189 -4.32 15.30 4.56
N MET A 190 -4.96 16.15 5.34
CA MET A 190 -4.36 16.86 6.46
C MET A 190 -4.74 16.17 7.77
N GLY A 191 -3.76 15.92 8.64
CA GLY A 191 -4.00 15.47 10.01
C GLY A 191 -4.25 16.64 10.96
N GLU A 192 -4.82 16.36 12.13
CA GLU A 192 -4.96 17.33 13.22
C GLU A 192 -3.61 17.87 13.75
N ASP A 193 -2.52 17.18 13.41
CA ASP A 193 -1.14 17.58 13.68
C ASP A 193 -0.56 18.56 12.65
N GLY A 194 -1.34 18.95 11.62
CA GLY A 194 -0.91 19.85 10.56
C GLY A 194 0.04 19.22 9.54
N VAL A 195 0.15 17.88 9.51
CA VAL A 195 0.99 17.16 8.55
C VAL A 195 0.16 16.66 7.37
N GLU A 196 0.61 17.01 6.15
CA GLU A 196 0.04 16.48 4.90
C GLU A 196 0.47 15.03 4.69
N ARG A 197 -0.47 14.23 4.19
CA ARG A 197 -0.35 12.80 3.98
C ARG A 197 -0.93 12.42 2.63
N LEU A 198 -0.23 11.57 1.90
CA LEU A 198 -0.71 11.04 0.63
C LEU A 198 -1.37 9.69 0.88
N TRP A 199 -2.67 9.61 0.60
CA TRP A 199 -3.40 8.36 0.66
C TRP A 199 -3.16 7.57 -0.62
N ILE A 200 -2.31 6.55 -0.54
CA ILE A 200 -1.97 5.75 -1.72
C ILE A 200 -3.03 4.70 -2.02
N THR A 201 -3.99 4.50 -1.11
CA THR A 201 -5.16 3.66 -1.39
C THR A 201 -6.06 4.32 -2.44
N LYS A 202 -6.16 3.66 -3.61
CA LYS A 202 -7.09 4.05 -4.67
C LYS A 202 -8.52 3.59 -4.35
N ASP A 203 -9.27 4.41 -3.61
CA ASP A 203 -10.74 4.33 -3.53
C ASP A 203 -11.33 5.70 -3.93
N PRO A 204 -11.91 5.82 -5.14
CA PRO A 204 -12.44 7.09 -5.65
C PRO A 204 -13.72 7.54 -4.92
N SER A 205 -14.38 6.65 -4.19
CA SER A 205 -15.62 6.92 -3.44
C SER A 205 -15.39 7.07 -1.94
N GLY A 206 -14.30 6.51 -1.43
CA GLY A 206 -13.95 6.53 -0.01
C GLY A 206 -13.46 7.90 0.45
N THR A 207 -13.43 8.12 1.76
CA THR A 207 -12.70 9.21 2.38
C THR A 207 -12.13 8.69 3.68
N ILE A 208 -10.98 9.24 4.08
CA ILE A 208 -10.39 8.97 5.39
C ILE A 208 -10.55 10.16 6.34
N VAL A 209 -11.30 11.21 5.95
CA VAL A 209 -11.64 12.30 6.87
C VAL A 209 -12.49 11.76 8.03
N GLY A 210 -12.06 12.02 9.25
CA GLY A 210 -12.64 11.45 10.48
C GLY A 210 -12.03 10.11 10.90
N ASP A 211 -11.26 9.45 10.02
CA ASP A 211 -10.50 8.26 10.39
C ASP A 211 -9.21 8.63 11.14
N HIS A 212 -8.57 7.61 11.71
CA HIS A 212 -7.26 7.74 12.33
C HIS A 212 -6.20 7.03 11.51
N VAL A 213 -5.04 7.68 11.39
CA VAL A 213 -3.81 7.07 10.92
C VAL A 213 -2.89 6.76 12.11
N TRP A 214 -2.14 5.67 12.04
CA TRP A 214 -1.15 5.30 13.03
C TRP A 214 0.24 5.84 12.63
N ASN A 215 0.82 6.75 13.40
CA ASN A 215 1.90 7.64 12.95
C ASN A 215 3.35 7.13 13.08
N GLY A 216 3.59 5.84 13.24
CA GLY A 216 4.95 5.33 13.49
C GLY A 216 5.35 5.26 14.97
N GLU A 217 4.74 6.08 15.82
CA GLU A 217 5.17 6.31 17.21
C GLU A 217 4.15 5.81 18.26
N GLY A 218 3.17 5.02 17.83
CA GLY A 218 2.10 4.55 18.72
C GLY A 218 0.98 5.58 18.93
N LYS A 219 1.05 6.76 18.31
CA LYS A 219 -0.03 7.75 18.34
C LYS A 219 -0.97 7.53 17.16
N LYS A 220 -2.24 7.82 17.41
CA LYS A 220 -3.26 7.92 16.38
C LYS A 220 -3.45 9.40 16.08
N VAL A 221 -3.44 9.77 14.81
CA VAL A 221 -3.70 11.13 14.34
C VAL A 221 -5.01 11.11 13.59
N MET A 222 -5.96 11.97 13.98
CA MET A 222 -7.21 12.12 13.25
C MET A 222 -6.96 12.89 11.94
N ILE A 223 -7.53 12.40 10.85
CA ILE A 223 -7.55 13.13 9.57
C ILE A 223 -8.70 14.14 9.59
N VAL A 224 -8.39 15.41 9.38
CA VAL A 224 -9.34 16.53 9.55
C VAL A 224 -9.88 17.08 8.24
N SER A 225 -9.14 16.95 7.15
CA SER A 225 -9.59 17.42 5.84
C SER A 225 -8.86 16.72 4.69
N GLU A 226 -9.48 16.76 3.52
CA GLU A 226 -8.80 16.51 2.25
C GLU A 226 -8.11 17.79 1.76
N VAL A 227 -6.97 17.64 1.09
CA VAL A 227 -6.21 18.72 0.46
C VAL A 227 -6.40 18.61 -1.05
N PHE A 228 -6.84 19.71 -1.65
CA PHE A 228 -7.04 19.83 -3.09
C PHE A 228 -5.92 20.71 -3.67
N ASP A 229 -5.30 20.24 -4.75
CA ASP A 229 -4.29 20.98 -5.53
C ASP A 229 -4.94 22.06 -6.41
#